data_AF-A0A0C3FEL7-F1
#
_entry.id   AF-A0A0C3FEL7-F1
#
_cell.length_a   1.000
_cell.length_b   1.000
_cell.length_c   1.000
_cell.angle_alpha   90.00
_cell.angle_beta   90.00
_cell.angle_gamma   90.00
#
_symmetry.space_group_name_H-M   'P 1'
#
loop_
_entity.id
_entity.type
_entity.pdbx_description
1 polymer ?
#
loop_
_entity_poly.entity_id
_entity_poly.type
_entity_poly.pdbx_seq_one_letter_code
_entity_poly.pdbx_strand_id
1 'polypeptide(L)' 'MVKKRRNIVLTCLCSDDIEEGRIQMNKVACNNLRVKLEVLVYVHKCLNTQYGK' A
#
# COMPACT_ATOMS: atom_id res chain seq x y z
N MET A 1 -14.67 7.02 18.28
CA MET A 1 -14.84 6.65 16.85
C MET A 1 -13.68 5.73 16.43
N VAL A 2 -13.94 4.45 16.15
CA VAL A 2 -12.91 3.54 15.63
C VAL A 2 -12.58 3.92 14.18
N LYS A 3 -11.30 4.18 13.86
CA LYS A 3 -10.88 4.43 12.46
C LYS A 3 -11.17 3.17 11.65
N LYS A 4 -12.13 3.23 10.72
CA LYS A 4 -12.35 2.14 9.74
C LYS A 4 -11.06 1.84 9.00
N ARG A 5 -10.66 0.57 8.98
CA ARG A 5 -9.55 0.06 8.16
C ARG A 5 -9.87 0.37 6.69
N ARG A 6 -8.93 1.01 5.99
CA ARG A 6 -8.99 1.20 4.54
C ARG A 6 -7.97 0.29 3.89
N ASN A 7 -8.37 -0.36 2.81
CA ASN A 7 -7.49 -1.14 1.96
C ASN A 7 -7.44 -0.46 0.59
N ILE A 8 -6.30 -0.54 -0.08
CA ILE A 8 -6.12 -0.13 -1.47
C ILE A 8 -5.41 -1.25 -2.21
N VAL A 9 -5.56 -1.30 -3.53
CA VAL A 9 -4.80 -2.19 -4.41
C VAL A 9 -3.82 -1.34 -5.18
N LEU A 10 -2.56 -1.78 -5.23
CA LEU A 10 -1.47 -1.13 -5.96
C LEU A 10 -0.69 -2.19 -6.74
N THR A 11 0.00 -1.76 -7.79
CA THR A 11 0.97 -2.59 -8.52
C THR A 11 2.33 -2.49 -7.83
N CYS A 12 2.97 -3.64 -7.58
CA CYS A 12 4.31 -3.69 -7.01
C CYS A 12 5.39 -3.67 -8.10
N LEU A 13 6.48 -2.94 -7.86
CA LEU A 13 7.68 -2.89 -8.70
C LEU A 13 8.89 -3.26 -7.85
N CYS A 14 9.96 -3.74 -8.49
CA CYS A 14 11.25 -4.02 -7.84
C CYS A 14 12.18 -2.80 -7.97
N SER A 15 12.97 -2.52 -6.95
CA SER A 15 14.00 -1.49 -6.96
C SER A 15 15.11 -1.86 -5.97
N ASP A 16 16.36 -1.71 -6.38
CA ASP A 16 17.55 -1.98 -5.55
C ASP A 16 17.83 -0.84 -4.55
N ASP A 17 17.21 0.34 -4.73
CA ASP A 17 17.38 1.51 -3.85
C ASP A 17 16.53 1.44 -2.57
N ILE A 18 15.73 0.38 -2.40
CA ILE A 18 14.79 0.22 -1.29
C ILE A 18 15.32 -0.84 -0.31
N GLU A 19 15.48 -0.45 0.95
CA GLU A 19 15.86 -1.36 2.03
C GLU A 19 14.88 -2.53 2.18
N GLU A 20 15.40 -3.72 2.46
CA GLU A 20 14.58 -4.90 2.71
C GLU A 20 13.58 -4.66 3.85
N GLY A 21 12.32 -5.06 3.63
CA GLY A 21 11.24 -4.83 4.58
C GLY A 21 10.62 -3.43 4.54
N ARG A 22 11.12 -2.52 3.69
CA ARG A 22 10.48 -1.23 3.42
C ARG A 22 9.68 -1.25 2.13
N ILE A 23 8.71 -0.34 2.04
CA ILE A 23 7.91 -0.11 0.84
C ILE A 23 7.86 1.39 0.61
N GLN A 24 8.28 1.81 -0.59
CA GLN A 24 8.06 3.17 -1.04
C GLN A 24 6.72 3.27 -1.78
N MET A 25 5.89 4.23 -1.36
CA MET A 25 4.63 4.54 -2.02
C MET A 25 4.44 6.05 -2.12
N ASN A 26 3.66 6.50 -3.11
CA ASN A 26 3.43 7.92 -3.27
C ASN A 26 2.53 8.48 -2.16
N LYS A 27 2.55 9.81 -2.01
CA LYS A 27 1.76 10.53 -1.00
C LYS A 27 0.25 10.27 -1.10
N VAL A 28 -0.26 10.07 -2.33
CA VAL A 28 -1.68 9.82 -2.58
C VAL A 28 -2.11 8.46 -2.01
N ALA A 29 -1.32 7.42 -2.22
CA ALA A 29 -1.54 6.09 -1.66
C ALA A 29 -1.50 6.12 -0.12
N CYS A 30 -0.49 6.80 0.47
CA CYS A 30 -0.41 7.00 1.92
C CYS A 30 -1.68 7.65 2.48
N ASN A 31 -2.16 8.73 1.84
CA ASN A 31 -3.34 9.46 2.27
C ASN A 31 -4.62 8.61 2.17
N ASN A 32 -4.76 7.84 1.08
CA ASN A 32 -5.91 6.95 0.88
C ASN A 32 -5.98 5.86 1.95
N LEU A 33 -4.82 5.27 2.30
CA LEU A 33 -4.65 4.32 3.41
C LEU A 33 -4.70 4.96 4.80
N ARG A 34 -4.54 6.29 4.89
CA ARG A 34 -4.43 7.07 6.14
C ARG A 34 -3.23 6.67 7.00
N VAL A 35 -2.11 6.37 6.34
CA VAL A 35 -0.82 6.04 6.97
C VAL A 35 0.16 7.22 6.86
N LYS A 36 1.15 7.24 7.75
CA LYS A 36 2.29 8.16 7.72
C LYS A 36 3.56 7.38 7.36
N LEU A 37 4.66 8.09 7.09
CA LEU A 37 5.97 7.45 6.95
C LEU A 37 6.32 6.66 8.22
N GLU A 38 7.09 5.60 8.04
CA GLU A 38 7.59 4.73 9.12
C GLU A 38 6.50 3.99 9.92
N VAL A 39 5.31 3.82 9.33
CA VAL A 39 4.23 3.01 9.91
C VAL A 39 4.20 1.64 9.26
N LEU A 40 3.99 0.60 10.08
CA LEU A 40 3.81 -0.77 9.60
C LEU A 40 2.47 -0.93 8.87
N VAL A 41 2.51 -1.61 7.73
CA VAL A 41 1.34 -1.95 6.92
C VAL A 41 1.30 -3.44 6.62
N TYR A 42 0.09 -3.97 6.43
CA TYR A 42 -0.11 -5.36 6.00
C TYR A 42 -0.28 -5.43 4.49
N VAL A 43 0.53 -6.25 3.83
CA VAL A 43 0.50 -6.47 2.39
C VAL A 43 0.03 -7.89 2.09
N HIS A 44 -0.89 -8.02 1.15
CA HIS A 44 -1.36 -9.31 0.65
C HIS A 44 -1.29 -9.33 -0.87
N LYS A 45 -0.84 -10.45 -1.44
CA LYS A 45 -0.88 -10.66 -2.89
C LYS A 45 -2.35 -10.65 -3.35
N CYS A 46 -2.67 -9.84 -4.35
CA CYS A 46 -3.99 -9.79 -4.97
C CYS A 46 -3.85 -10.25 -6.42
N LEU A 47 -3.94 -11.56 -6.65
CA LEU A 47 -3.74 -12.17 -7.98
C LEU A 47 -4.98 -12.07 -8.88
N ASN A 48 -6.14 -11.72 -8.31
CA ASN A 48 -7.41 -11.67 -9.03
C ASN A 48 -8.00 -10.25 -8.94
N THR A 49 -7.42 -9.32 -9.69
CA THR A 49 -7.98 -7.97 -9.87
C THR A 49 -8.91 -7.94 -11.07
N GLN A 50 -10.18 -7.62 -10.82
CA GLN A 50 -11.18 -7.43 -11.87
C GLN A 50 -11.09 -6.00 -12.41
N TYR A 51 -11.21 -5.85 -13.74
CA TYR A 51 -11.39 -4.54 -14.35
C TYR A 51 -12.78 -4.00 -14.03
N GLY A 52 -12.89 -2.69 -13.78
CA GLY A 52 -14.19 -2.02 -13.67
C GLY A 52 -14.97 -2.16 -14.98
N LYS A 53 -16.29 -2.26 -14.87
CA LYS A 53 -17.19 -2.25 -16.04
C LYS A 53 -17.06 -0.96 -16.83
#